data_AF-A0A969X9R4-F1
#
_entry.id   AF-A0A969X9R4-F1
#
_cell.length_a   1.000
_cell.length_b   1.000
_cell.length_c   1.000
_cell.angle_alpha   90.00
_cell.angle_beta   90.00
_cell.angle_gamma   90.00
#
_symmetry.space_group_name_H-M   'P 1'
#
loop_
_entity.id
_entity.type
_entity.pdbx_description
1 polymer ?
#
loop_
_entity_poly.entity_id
_entity_poly.type
_entity_poly.pdbx_seq_one_letter_code
_entity_poly.pdbx_strand_id
1 'polypeptide(L)'
;MDDDRNRTPIAEEDRPIPKRVDDEIDNRIDEKIDERMMEERADQFAREQAGRTDVERTVLAERERAELAEKERLARAAAEDRHLDDRTDRMASDRLASDRAEKVADAARPERTNAPRASRFIYWVLGVVEVLLGLRLVLRLVDANDGNAIVSLIYGISDVLIAPFRGIIAQSQAPGFDVQTLVAMVGYAIIGVALAKLIDVLTPNRY
;
A
#
# COMPACT_ATOMS: atom_id res chain seq x y z
N MET A 1 140.00 66.87 22.04
CA MET A 1 139.84 67.54 20.74
C MET A 1 138.92 66.67 19.91
N ASP A 2 137.69 67.14 19.73
CA ASP A 2 136.96 67.26 18.45
C ASP A 2 136.89 65.99 17.56
N ASP A 3 135.79 65.55 16.96
CA ASP A 3 134.58 66.25 16.54
C ASP A 3 133.57 65.23 15.99
N ASP A 4 132.32 65.64 15.99
CA ASP A 4 131.21 65.30 15.10
C ASP A 4 131.03 63.85 14.61
N ARG A 5 130.24 63.10 15.38
CA ARG A 5 129.48 61.97 14.85
C ARG A 5 128.33 62.52 14.02
N ASN A 6 128.25 62.07 12.77
CA ASN A 6 127.01 61.89 11.99
C ASN A 6 126.53 63.09 11.15
N ARG A 7 127.08 63.20 9.94
CA ARG A 7 126.50 63.84 8.73
C ARG A 7 126.93 62.94 7.56
N THR A 8 126.16 62.53 6.54
CA THR A 8 124.86 62.83 5.89
C THR A 8 124.74 61.79 4.73
N PRO A 9 123.76 61.77 3.79
CA PRO A 9 122.55 62.59 3.62
C PRO A 9 121.24 61.81 3.31
N ILE A 10 120.14 62.53 3.53
CA ILE A 10 118.85 62.54 2.81
C ILE A 10 118.73 61.77 1.48
N ALA A 11 117.62 61.05 1.31
CA ALA A 11 116.70 61.18 0.17
C ALA A 11 115.38 60.43 0.46
N GLU A 12 114.30 61.20 0.40
CA GLU A 12 112.90 60.83 0.41
C GLU A 12 112.51 60.26 -0.96
N GLU A 13 111.91 59.07 -1.03
CA GLU A 13 111.10 58.69 -2.19
C GLU A 13 110.07 57.60 -1.82
N ASP A 14 108.83 58.04 -1.77
CA ASP A 14 107.60 57.27 -1.69
C ASP A 14 107.54 56.25 -2.85
N ARG A 15 107.41 54.96 -2.53
CA ARG A 15 107.11 53.91 -3.52
C ARG A 15 106.05 52.94 -3.01
N PRO A 16 105.08 52.53 -3.86
CA PRO A 16 103.81 51.95 -3.43
C PRO A 16 103.95 50.48 -3.02
N ILE A 17 103.11 50.06 -2.07
CA ILE A 17 102.95 48.67 -1.63
C ILE A 17 102.43 47.81 -2.81
N PRO A 18 103.14 46.76 -3.26
CA PRO A 18 102.59 45.83 -4.22
C PRO A 18 101.56 44.90 -3.57
N LYS A 19 100.33 44.88 -4.12
CA LYS A 19 99.26 43.93 -3.82
C LYS A 19 99.76 42.50 -4.07
N ARG A 20 99.75 41.66 -3.03
CA ARG A 20 100.29 40.31 -3.07
C ARG A 20 99.14 39.30 -3.10
N VAL A 21 98.78 38.85 -4.30
CA VAL A 21 98.33 37.49 -4.70
C VAL A 21 97.11 36.82 -4.01
N ASP A 22 96.44 37.44 -3.04
CA ASP A 22 95.31 36.77 -2.35
C ASP A 22 93.94 36.90 -3.08
N ASP A 23 93.80 37.79 -4.07
CA ASP A 23 92.50 38.11 -4.69
C ASP A 23 92.06 37.20 -5.86
N GLU A 24 92.97 36.41 -6.45
CA GLU A 24 92.66 35.61 -7.67
C GLU A 24 92.04 34.23 -7.35
N ILE A 25 92.22 33.73 -6.13
CA ILE A 25 91.63 32.47 -5.68
C ILE A 25 90.15 32.66 -5.33
N ASP A 26 89.78 33.79 -4.74
CA ASP A 26 88.39 34.05 -4.31
C ASP A 26 87.42 34.17 -5.50
N ASN A 27 87.78 34.90 -6.58
CA ASN A 27 86.88 35.08 -7.73
C ASN A 27 86.56 33.79 -8.50
N ARG A 28 87.49 32.82 -8.57
CA ARG A 28 87.28 31.57 -9.31
C ARG A 28 86.49 30.53 -8.49
N ILE A 29 86.49 30.68 -7.17
CA ILE A 29 85.69 29.86 -6.27
C ILE A 29 84.23 30.31 -6.34
N ASP A 30 83.98 31.62 -6.37
CA ASP A 30 82.62 32.17 -6.44
C ASP A 30 81.90 31.79 -7.75
N GLU A 31 82.54 31.91 -8.91
CA GLU A 31 81.93 31.56 -10.21
C GLU A 31 81.53 30.08 -10.30
N LYS A 32 82.36 29.19 -9.75
CA LYS A 32 82.12 27.73 -9.78
C LYS A 32 81.07 27.27 -8.76
N ILE A 33 80.83 28.07 -7.73
CA ILE A 33 79.74 27.86 -6.78
C ILE A 33 78.43 28.29 -7.45
N ASP A 34 78.40 29.42 -8.13
CA ASP A 34 77.19 29.92 -8.79
C ASP A 34 76.72 29.00 -9.94
N GLU A 35 77.62 28.47 -10.76
CA GLU A 35 77.25 27.51 -11.82
C GLU A 35 76.64 26.21 -11.25
N ARG A 36 77.25 25.62 -10.22
CA ARG A 36 76.71 24.40 -9.58
C ARG A 36 75.38 24.66 -8.89
N MET A 37 75.22 25.82 -8.27
CA MET A 37 73.95 26.22 -7.65
C MET A 37 72.84 26.42 -8.69
N MET A 38 73.15 26.89 -9.89
CA MET A 38 72.19 27.02 -11.00
C MET A 38 71.79 25.65 -11.56
N GLU A 39 72.75 24.73 -11.73
CA GLU A 39 72.50 23.38 -12.24
C GLU A 39 71.67 22.54 -11.25
N GLU A 40 72.01 22.58 -9.95
CA GLU A 40 71.22 21.93 -8.90
C GLU A 40 69.80 22.50 -8.82
N ARG A 41 69.63 23.81 -8.99
CA ARG A 41 68.30 24.45 -9.04
C ARG A 41 67.50 24.07 -10.29
N ALA A 42 68.15 23.91 -11.44
CA ALA A 42 67.48 23.49 -12.68
C ALA A 42 66.97 22.04 -12.57
N ASP A 43 67.79 21.15 -12.01
CA ASP A 43 67.40 19.76 -11.74
C ASP A 43 66.31 19.66 -10.67
N GLN A 44 66.40 20.48 -9.62
CA GLN A 44 65.39 20.55 -8.58
C GLN A 44 64.05 21.03 -9.14
N PHE A 45 64.05 22.04 -10.00
CA PHE A 45 62.86 22.57 -10.65
C PHE A 45 62.23 21.57 -11.63
N ALA A 46 63.05 20.82 -12.38
CA ALA A 46 62.57 19.75 -13.26
C ALA A 46 61.91 18.60 -12.46
N ARG A 47 62.46 18.22 -11.30
CA ARG A 47 61.87 17.21 -10.40
C ARG A 47 60.58 17.69 -9.76
N GLU A 48 60.52 18.96 -9.35
CA GLU A 48 59.30 19.55 -8.80
C GLU A 48 58.19 19.66 -9.84
N GLN A 49 58.50 20.04 -11.08
CA GLN A 49 57.52 20.10 -12.16
C GLN A 49 57.03 18.71 -12.57
N ALA A 50 57.91 17.72 -12.68
CA ALA A 50 57.52 16.33 -12.97
C ALA A 50 56.58 15.78 -11.88
N GLY A 51 56.95 15.96 -10.61
CA GLY A 51 56.11 15.57 -9.47
C GLY A 51 54.75 16.28 -9.46
N ARG A 52 54.69 17.56 -9.84
CA ARG A 52 53.44 18.32 -9.92
C ARG A 52 52.51 17.79 -11.01
N THR A 53 53.06 17.43 -12.18
CA THR A 53 52.26 16.87 -13.28
C THR A 53 51.73 15.47 -13.01
N ASP A 54 52.49 14.63 -12.30
CA ASP A 54 52.02 13.29 -11.91
C ASP A 54 50.96 13.37 -10.81
N VAL A 55 51.09 14.32 -9.87
CA VAL A 55 50.05 14.60 -8.87
C VAL A 55 48.78 15.12 -9.54
N GLU A 56 48.89 16.01 -10.52
CA GLU A 56 47.71 16.52 -11.24
C GLU A 56 46.98 15.41 -12.02
N ARG A 57 47.72 14.53 -12.70
CA ARG A 57 47.15 13.37 -13.42
C ARG A 57 46.48 12.37 -12.49
N THR A 58 47.06 12.12 -11.31
CA THR A 58 46.47 11.20 -10.33
C THR A 58 45.20 11.78 -9.71
N VAL A 59 45.18 13.08 -9.38
CA VAL A 59 43.98 13.76 -8.87
C VAL A 59 42.85 13.79 -9.91
N LEU A 60 43.17 14.02 -11.19
CA LEU A 60 42.16 13.97 -12.26
C LEU A 60 41.60 12.56 -12.45
N ALA A 61 42.45 11.53 -12.44
CA ALA A 61 42.01 10.14 -12.53
C ALA A 61 41.15 9.70 -11.33
N GLU A 62 41.45 10.20 -10.12
CA GLU A 62 40.62 9.97 -8.94
C GLU A 62 39.25 10.66 -9.05
N ARG A 63 39.22 11.89 -9.57
CA ARG A 63 37.96 12.63 -9.81
C ARG A 63 37.06 11.93 -10.83
N GLU A 64 37.61 11.48 -11.95
CA GLU A 64 36.84 10.74 -12.96
C GLU A 64 36.27 9.44 -12.40
N ARG A 65 37.06 8.71 -11.59
CA ARG A 65 36.60 7.51 -10.90
C ARG A 65 35.51 7.81 -9.88
N ALA A 66 35.62 8.93 -9.15
CA ALA A 66 34.60 9.36 -8.22
C ALA A 66 33.29 9.74 -8.93
N GLU A 67 33.37 10.45 -10.05
CA GLU A 67 32.20 10.81 -10.87
C GLU A 67 31.53 9.58 -11.50
N LEU A 68 32.30 8.61 -11.99
CA LEU A 68 31.76 7.36 -12.51
C LEU A 68 31.09 6.54 -11.42
N ALA A 69 31.71 6.46 -10.24
CA ALA A 69 31.11 5.80 -9.09
C ALA A 69 29.81 6.49 -8.65
N GLU A 70 29.73 7.82 -8.71
CA GLU A 70 28.51 8.57 -8.44
C GLU A 70 27.43 8.32 -9.50
N LYS A 71 27.76 8.38 -10.79
CA LYS A 71 26.83 8.08 -11.88
C LYS A 71 26.31 6.65 -11.82
N GLU A 72 27.15 5.67 -11.49
CA GLU A 72 26.71 4.30 -11.27
C GLU A 72 25.78 4.17 -10.07
N ARG A 73 26.08 4.87 -8.97
CA ARG A 73 25.19 4.91 -7.79
C ARG A 73 23.83 5.50 -8.14
N LEU A 74 23.81 6.61 -8.88
CA LEU A 74 22.58 7.26 -9.34
C LEU A 74 21.81 6.38 -10.33
N ALA A 75 22.51 5.69 -11.24
CA ALA A 75 21.88 4.76 -12.18
C ALA A 75 21.28 3.53 -11.48
N ARG A 76 21.96 3.00 -10.45
CA ARG A 76 21.44 1.91 -9.61
C ARG A 76 20.23 2.36 -8.80
N ALA A 77 20.29 3.54 -8.16
CA ALA A 77 19.15 4.12 -7.44
C ALA A 77 17.95 4.34 -8.37
N ALA A 78 18.17 4.90 -9.57
CA ALA A 78 17.11 5.10 -10.56
C ALA A 78 16.59 3.80 -11.21
N ALA A 79 17.34 2.70 -11.15
CA ALA A 79 16.86 1.38 -11.54
C ALA A 79 16.04 0.72 -10.42
N GLU A 80 16.43 0.94 -9.16
CA GLU A 80 15.72 0.44 -7.98
C GLU A 80 14.35 1.09 -7.82
N ASP A 81 14.25 2.42 -7.99
CA ASP A 81 12.97 3.14 -7.94
C ASP A 81 11.99 2.65 -9.02
N ARG A 82 12.47 2.43 -10.25
CA ARG A 82 11.66 1.86 -11.34
C ARG A 82 11.14 0.45 -11.02
N HIS A 83 11.93 -0.35 -10.31
CA HIS A 83 11.49 -1.68 -9.87
C HIS A 83 10.50 -1.63 -8.70
N LEU A 84 10.56 -0.60 -7.86
CA LEU A 84 9.59 -0.38 -6.80
C LEU A 84 8.24 0.00 -7.39
N ASP A 85 8.20 0.95 -8.33
CA ASP A 85 6.97 1.39 -9.01
C ASP A 85 6.24 0.22 -9.67
N ASP A 86 6.98 -0.59 -10.44
CA ASP A 86 6.47 -1.81 -11.09
C ASP A 86 5.90 -2.82 -10.09
N ARG A 87 6.51 -2.95 -8.91
CA ARG A 87 5.99 -3.84 -7.85
C ARG A 87 4.75 -3.26 -7.20
N THR A 88 4.73 -1.96 -6.90
CA THR A 88 3.58 -1.31 -6.28
C THR A 88 2.35 -1.34 -7.18
N ASP A 89 2.53 -1.14 -8.49
CA ASP A 89 1.43 -1.21 -9.46
C ASP A 89 0.86 -2.62 -9.56
N ARG A 90 1.73 -3.65 -9.58
CA ARG A 90 1.30 -5.06 -9.56
C ARG A 90 0.57 -5.42 -8.27
N MET A 91 1.06 -4.97 -7.12
CA MET A 91 0.39 -5.20 -5.84
C MET A 91 -0.97 -4.48 -5.77
N ALA A 92 -1.08 -3.28 -6.35
CA ALA A 92 -2.35 -2.57 -6.43
C ALA A 92 -3.34 -3.32 -7.32
N SER A 93 -2.91 -3.82 -8.49
CA SER A 93 -3.77 -4.61 -9.37
C SER A 93 -4.19 -5.95 -8.75
N ASP A 94 -3.28 -6.64 -8.06
CA ASP A 94 -3.58 -7.92 -7.40
C ASP A 94 -4.55 -7.75 -6.24
N ARG A 95 -4.41 -6.66 -5.46
CA ARG A 95 -5.37 -6.31 -4.41
C ARG A 95 -6.74 -6.01 -4.99
N LEU A 96 -6.83 -5.25 -6.08
CA LEU A 96 -8.11 -4.98 -6.75
C LEU A 96 -8.73 -6.25 -7.34
N ALA A 97 -7.92 -7.15 -7.89
CA ALA A 97 -8.38 -8.44 -8.40
C ALA A 97 -8.88 -9.33 -7.26
N SER A 98 -8.18 -9.38 -6.12
CA SER A 98 -8.59 -10.11 -4.92
C SER A 98 -9.87 -9.53 -4.31
N ASP A 99 -9.96 -8.20 -4.18
CA ASP A 99 -11.13 -7.51 -3.62
C ASP A 99 -12.36 -7.68 -4.53
N ARG A 100 -12.15 -7.68 -5.85
CA ARG A 100 -13.20 -7.98 -6.82
C ARG A 100 -13.60 -9.45 -6.78
N ALA A 101 -12.64 -10.36 -6.65
CA ALA A 101 -12.85 -11.81 -6.51
C ALA A 101 -13.62 -12.14 -5.21
N GLU A 102 -13.31 -11.44 -4.12
CA GLU A 102 -14.00 -11.56 -2.84
C GLU A 102 -15.43 -11.01 -2.95
N LYS A 103 -15.63 -9.84 -3.58
CA LYS A 103 -16.99 -9.30 -3.82
C LYS A 103 -17.85 -10.18 -4.70
N VAL A 104 -17.31 -10.80 -5.74
CA VAL A 104 -18.08 -11.77 -6.55
C VAL A 104 -18.32 -13.09 -5.81
N ALA A 105 -17.39 -13.52 -4.96
CA ALA A 105 -17.57 -14.70 -4.13
C ALA A 105 -18.61 -14.47 -3.02
N ASP A 106 -18.67 -13.26 -2.46
CA ASP A 106 -19.66 -12.85 -1.45
C ASP A 106 -21.04 -12.61 -2.08
N ALA A 107 -21.11 -12.01 -3.26
CA ALA A 107 -22.35 -11.90 -4.04
C ALA A 107 -22.90 -13.25 -4.52
N ALA A 108 -22.03 -14.27 -4.65
CA ALA A 108 -22.42 -15.63 -4.98
C ALA A 108 -22.71 -16.51 -3.75
N ARG A 109 -22.47 -16.02 -2.52
CA ARG A 109 -23.01 -16.68 -1.33
C ARG A 109 -24.52 -16.40 -1.34
N PRO A 110 -25.38 -17.43 -1.43
CA PRO A 110 -26.79 -17.22 -1.18
C PRO A 110 -26.86 -16.67 0.24
N GLU A 111 -27.22 -15.39 0.37
CA GLU A 111 -27.57 -14.80 1.64
C GLU A 111 -28.50 -15.81 2.30
N ARG A 112 -28.01 -16.42 3.38
CA ARG A 112 -28.85 -17.21 4.26
C ARG A 112 -29.81 -16.20 4.84
N THR A 113 -30.91 -15.98 4.12
CA THR A 113 -31.98 -15.10 4.53
C THR A 113 -32.51 -15.72 5.80
N ASN A 114 -31.95 -15.25 6.91
CA ASN A 114 -32.43 -15.52 8.25
C ASN A 114 -33.72 -14.70 8.34
N ALA A 115 -34.75 -15.10 7.57
CA ALA A 115 -36.11 -14.65 7.79
C ALA A 115 -36.36 -14.84 9.29
N PRO A 116 -36.88 -13.82 9.99
CA PRO A 116 -37.14 -13.92 11.42
C PRO A 116 -37.84 -15.25 11.69
N ARG A 117 -37.28 -16.07 12.59
CA ARG A 117 -37.82 -17.43 12.86
C ARG A 117 -39.33 -17.37 13.17
N ALA A 118 -39.79 -16.26 13.76
CA ALA A 118 -41.19 -15.97 14.03
C ALA A 118 -42.07 -15.90 12.77
N SER A 119 -41.66 -15.19 11.72
CA SER A 119 -42.43 -15.09 10.47
C SER A 119 -42.55 -16.44 9.78
N ARG A 120 -41.47 -17.25 9.83
CA ARG A 120 -41.50 -18.62 9.30
C ARG A 120 -42.46 -19.53 10.07
N PHE A 121 -42.56 -19.34 11.39
CA PHE A 121 -43.54 -20.04 12.21
C PHE A 121 -44.99 -19.63 11.86
N ILE A 122 -45.26 -18.35 11.60
CA ILE A 122 -46.59 -17.89 11.15
C ILE A 122 -46.99 -18.56 9.85
N TYR A 123 -46.09 -18.58 8.85
CA TYR A 123 -46.39 -19.25 7.58
C TYR A 123 -46.63 -20.74 7.74
N TRP A 124 -45.95 -21.40 8.69
CA TRP A 124 -46.20 -22.80 9.00
C TRP A 124 -47.60 -23.02 9.60
N VAL A 125 -47.99 -22.21 10.60
CA VAL A 125 -49.34 -22.27 11.19
C VAL A 125 -50.42 -21.96 10.15
N LEU A 126 -50.19 -20.92 9.33
CA LEU A 126 -51.07 -20.56 8.23
C LEU A 126 -51.27 -21.74 7.27
N GLY A 127 -50.19 -22.42 6.88
CA GLY A 127 -50.26 -23.61 6.04
C GLY A 127 -51.11 -24.72 6.65
N VAL A 128 -51.00 -24.97 7.96
CA VAL A 128 -51.82 -25.98 8.66
C VAL A 128 -53.30 -25.60 8.64
N VAL A 129 -53.63 -24.33 8.93
CA VAL A 129 -55.00 -23.81 8.89
C VAL A 129 -55.59 -23.92 7.49
N GLU A 130 -54.84 -23.50 6.47
CA GLU A 130 -55.26 -23.56 5.06
C GLU A 130 -55.45 -24.99 4.57
N VAL A 131 -54.57 -25.92 4.93
CA VAL A 131 -54.74 -27.33 4.56
C VAL A 131 -55.99 -27.92 5.20
N LEU A 132 -56.28 -27.58 6.47
CA LEU A 132 -57.48 -28.08 7.14
C LEU A 132 -58.76 -27.52 6.53
N LEU A 133 -58.80 -26.22 6.21
CA LEU A 133 -59.94 -25.58 5.54
C LEU A 133 -60.09 -26.04 4.09
N GLY A 134 -58.98 -26.23 3.37
CA GLY A 134 -58.97 -26.78 2.02
C GLY A 134 -59.49 -28.22 2.00
N LEU A 135 -59.10 -29.04 2.98
CA LEU A 135 -59.63 -30.39 3.13
C LEU A 135 -61.15 -30.37 3.40
N ARG A 136 -61.61 -29.50 4.30
CA ARG A 136 -63.05 -29.28 4.52
C ARG A 136 -63.76 -28.90 3.22
N LEU A 137 -63.20 -27.96 2.46
CA LEU A 137 -63.77 -27.51 1.20
C LEU A 137 -63.91 -28.69 0.22
N VAL A 138 -62.84 -29.45 -0.01
CA VAL A 138 -62.86 -30.64 -0.89
C VAL A 138 -63.89 -31.67 -0.41
N LEU A 139 -63.94 -31.96 0.88
CA LEU A 139 -64.91 -32.90 1.45
C LEU A 139 -66.36 -32.43 1.25
N ARG A 140 -66.62 -31.12 1.39
CA ARG A 140 -67.94 -30.53 1.11
C ARG A 140 -68.28 -30.59 -0.38
N LEU A 141 -67.29 -30.42 -1.27
CA LEU A 141 -67.46 -30.51 -2.72
C LEU A 141 -67.82 -31.92 -3.19
N VAL A 142 -67.26 -32.95 -2.57
CA VAL A 142 -67.54 -34.35 -2.92
C VAL A 142 -68.74 -34.92 -2.15
N ASP A 143 -69.46 -34.09 -1.38
CA ASP A 143 -70.56 -34.51 -0.51
C ASP A 143 -70.16 -35.67 0.42
N ALA A 144 -69.01 -35.53 1.06
CA ALA A 144 -68.45 -36.57 1.91
C ALA A 144 -69.40 -36.94 3.06
N ASN A 145 -69.45 -38.23 3.40
CA ASN A 145 -70.32 -38.74 4.45
C ASN A 145 -69.89 -38.24 5.85
N ASP A 146 -70.70 -37.36 6.42
CA ASP A 146 -70.52 -36.78 7.77
C ASP A 146 -70.58 -37.83 8.89
N GLY A 147 -71.11 -39.03 8.63
CA GLY A 147 -71.08 -40.16 9.56
C GLY A 147 -69.70 -40.81 9.70
N ASN A 148 -68.76 -40.51 8.82
CA ASN A 148 -67.39 -41.01 8.93
C ASN A 148 -66.60 -40.24 10.00
N ALA A 149 -65.92 -40.96 10.90
CA ALA A 149 -65.19 -40.37 12.02
C ALA A 149 -64.11 -39.35 11.59
N ILE A 150 -63.44 -39.58 10.46
CA ILE A 150 -62.39 -38.68 9.96
C ILE A 150 -63.01 -37.39 9.41
N VAL A 151 -64.10 -37.51 8.64
CA VAL A 151 -64.81 -36.36 8.05
C VAL A 151 -65.41 -35.50 9.15
N SER A 152 -66.08 -36.13 10.12
CA SER A 152 -66.68 -35.41 11.25
C SER A 152 -65.63 -34.72 12.12
N LEU A 153 -64.47 -35.33 12.34
CA LEU A 153 -63.34 -34.69 13.03
C LEU A 153 -62.86 -33.44 12.29
N ILE A 154 -62.63 -33.54 10.98
CA ILE A 154 -62.17 -32.41 10.16
C ILE A 154 -63.21 -31.29 10.18
N TYR A 155 -64.49 -31.61 10.00
CA TYR A 155 -65.58 -30.64 10.05
C TYR A 155 -65.70 -30.01 11.43
N GLY A 156 -65.53 -30.77 12.50
CA GLY A 156 -65.57 -30.28 13.87
C GLY A 156 -64.43 -29.29 14.19
N ILE A 157 -63.19 -29.61 13.84
CA ILE A 157 -62.04 -28.71 14.09
C ILE A 157 -62.16 -27.46 13.20
N SER A 158 -62.46 -27.65 11.91
CA SER A 158 -62.59 -26.53 10.97
C SER A 158 -63.80 -25.64 11.27
N ASP A 159 -64.83 -26.15 11.94
CA ASP A 159 -66.00 -25.38 12.35
C ASP A 159 -65.64 -24.23 13.31
N VAL A 160 -64.67 -24.46 14.19
CA VAL A 160 -64.11 -23.43 15.09
C VAL A 160 -63.34 -22.37 14.30
N LEU A 161 -62.59 -22.78 13.28
CA LEU A 161 -61.80 -21.87 12.44
C LEU A 161 -62.68 -20.97 11.58
N ILE A 162 -63.82 -21.46 11.08
CA ILE A 162 -64.76 -20.64 10.29
C ILE A 162 -65.69 -19.81 11.18
N ALA A 163 -65.77 -20.08 12.48
CA ALA A 163 -66.67 -19.40 13.41
C ALA A 163 -66.59 -17.86 13.37
N PRO A 164 -65.41 -17.21 13.38
CA PRO A 164 -65.34 -15.75 13.31
C PRO A 164 -65.79 -15.16 11.95
N PHE A 165 -65.84 -15.98 10.90
CA PHE A 165 -66.29 -15.57 9.57
C PHE A 165 -67.77 -15.94 9.31
N ARG A 166 -68.45 -16.57 10.27
CA ARG A 166 -69.90 -16.86 10.21
C ARG A 166 -70.67 -15.54 10.15
N GLY A 167 -71.53 -15.39 9.14
CA GLY A 167 -72.41 -14.22 8.98
C GLY A 167 -71.83 -13.05 8.18
N ILE A 168 -70.57 -13.14 7.69
CA ILE A 168 -70.02 -12.12 6.77
C ILE A 168 -70.75 -12.13 5.43
N ILE A 169 -71.18 -13.31 4.97
CA ILE A 169 -71.96 -13.48 3.75
C ILE A 169 -73.29 -14.13 4.11
N ALA A 170 -74.36 -13.70 3.43
CA ALA A 170 -75.65 -14.37 3.51
C ALA A 170 -75.46 -15.86 3.22
N GLN A 171 -75.95 -16.70 4.13
CA GLN A 171 -75.66 -18.13 4.18
C GLN A 171 -76.28 -18.84 2.96
N SER A 172 -75.58 -18.83 1.83
CA SER A 172 -75.94 -19.64 0.67
C SER A 172 -75.44 -21.04 0.92
N GLN A 173 -76.27 -21.87 1.57
CA GLN A 173 -76.09 -23.33 1.57
C GLN A 173 -76.46 -23.83 0.17
N ALA A 174 -75.65 -23.50 -0.83
CA ALA A 174 -75.70 -24.18 -2.11
C ALA A 174 -75.21 -25.62 -1.87
N PRO A 175 -75.95 -26.66 -2.29
CA PRO A 175 -75.51 -28.04 -2.15
C PRO A 175 -74.11 -28.22 -2.76
N GLY A 176 -73.17 -28.72 -1.96
CA GLY A 176 -71.80 -29.01 -2.40
C GLY A 176 -70.81 -27.84 -2.39
N PHE A 177 -71.22 -26.57 -2.14
CA PHE A 177 -70.26 -25.45 -2.10
C PHE A 177 -70.38 -24.60 -0.83
N ASP A 178 -69.37 -24.70 0.03
CA ASP A 178 -69.27 -23.94 1.27
C ASP A 178 -68.54 -22.61 1.03
N VAL A 179 -69.30 -21.59 0.60
CA VAL A 179 -68.79 -20.22 0.39
C VAL A 179 -68.13 -19.68 1.66
N GLN A 180 -68.64 -20.04 2.85
CA GLN A 180 -68.12 -19.54 4.11
C GLN A 180 -66.71 -20.08 4.40
N THR A 181 -66.44 -21.33 4.04
CA THR A 181 -65.09 -21.90 4.11
C THR A 181 -64.13 -21.19 3.18
N LEU A 182 -64.56 -20.85 1.95
CA LEU A 182 -63.73 -20.09 1.02
C LEU A 182 -63.38 -18.70 1.57
N VAL A 183 -64.35 -18.02 2.17
CA VAL A 183 -64.12 -16.71 2.82
C VAL A 183 -63.13 -16.83 3.97
N ALA A 184 -63.26 -17.88 4.78
CA ALA A 184 -62.31 -18.12 5.87
C ALA A 184 -60.89 -18.33 5.33
N MET A 185 -60.70 -19.11 4.26
CA MET A 185 -59.39 -19.29 3.62
C MET A 185 -58.80 -17.94 3.15
N VAL A 186 -59.59 -17.14 2.43
CA VAL A 186 -59.11 -15.81 1.98
C VAL A 186 -58.78 -14.91 3.17
N GLY A 187 -59.63 -14.92 4.21
CA GLY A 187 -59.43 -14.14 5.43
C GLY A 187 -58.14 -14.53 6.17
N TYR A 188 -57.92 -15.84 6.38
CA TYR A 188 -56.71 -16.33 7.03
C TYR A 188 -55.46 -16.08 6.19
N ALA A 189 -55.51 -16.26 4.87
CA ALA A 189 -54.40 -15.92 3.98
C ALA A 189 -53.98 -14.45 4.11
N ILE A 190 -54.95 -13.52 4.10
CA ILE A 190 -54.69 -12.08 4.25
C ILE A 190 -54.12 -11.78 5.64
N ILE A 191 -54.77 -12.26 6.70
CA ILE A 191 -54.35 -12.02 8.09
C ILE A 191 -52.96 -12.61 8.34
N GLY A 192 -52.71 -13.84 7.90
CA GLY A 192 -51.44 -14.53 8.09
C GLY A 192 -50.28 -13.82 7.37
N VAL A 193 -50.48 -13.41 6.11
CA VAL A 193 -49.49 -12.62 5.38
C VAL A 193 -49.28 -11.26 6.04
N ALA A 194 -50.34 -10.57 6.45
CA ALA A 194 -50.24 -9.28 7.12
C ALA A 194 -49.46 -9.38 8.44
N LEU A 195 -49.75 -10.40 9.26
CA LEU A 195 -49.03 -10.66 10.51
C LEU A 195 -47.56 -11.01 10.26
N ALA A 196 -47.26 -11.87 9.30
CA ALA A 196 -45.88 -12.21 8.95
C ALA A 196 -45.10 -10.97 8.50
N LYS A 197 -45.68 -10.16 7.61
CA LYS A 197 -45.09 -8.90 7.13
C LYS A 197 -44.91 -7.89 8.26
N LEU A 198 -45.88 -7.80 9.17
CA LEU A 198 -45.80 -6.92 10.32
C LEU A 198 -44.64 -7.32 11.24
N ILE A 199 -44.43 -8.62 11.48
CA ILE A 199 -43.28 -9.11 12.26
C ILE A 199 -41.97 -8.85 11.53
N ASP A 200 -41.91 -9.05 10.21
CA ASP A 200 -40.71 -8.76 9.42
C ASP A 200 -40.34 -7.28 9.50
N VAL A 201 -41.32 -6.37 9.49
CA VAL A 201 -41.10 -4.91 9.60
C VAL A 201 -40.75 -4.50 11.04
N LEU A 202 -41.46 -5.02 12.04
CA LEU A 202 -41.23 -4.72 13.46
C LEU A 202 -39.97 -5.35 14.03
N THR A 203 -39.50 -6.42 13.39
CA THR A 203 -38.21 -7.04 13.65
C THR A 203 -37.27 -6.66 12.51
N PRO A 204 -36.90 -5.37 12.37
CA PRO A 204 -35.86 -5.01 11.42
C PRO A 204 -34.62 -5.74 11.93
N ASN A 205 -34.28 -6.81 11.22
CA ASN A 205 -33.06 -7.55 11.43
C ASN A 205 -31.95 -6.59 11.02
N ARG A 206 -31.53 -5.75 11.97
CA ARG A 206 -30.45 -4.79 11.76
C ARG A 206 -29.20 -5.62 11.47
N TYR A 207 -28.84 -5.66 10.21
CA TYR A 207 -27.49 -5.88 9.75
C TYR A 207 -26.98 -4.56 9.19
#